data_AF-A0AAP0DHK0-F1
#
_entry.id   AF-A0AAP0DHK0-F1
#
_cell.length_a   1.000
_cell.length_b   1.000
_cell.length_c   1.000
_cell.angle_alpha   90.00
_cell.angle_beta   90.00
_cell.angle_gamma   90.00
#
_symmetry.space_group_name_H-M   'P 1'
#
loop_
_entity.id
_entity.type
_entity.pdbx_description
1 polymer ?
#
loop_
_entity_poly.entity_id
_entity_poly.type
_entity_poly.pdbx_seq_one_letter_code
_entity_poly.pdbx_strand_id
1 'polypeptide(L)'
;MPVNLTSNGIPAILSGDINSKPLLQILEIKLINSAQERYRLILSDSVSTHQAMLATQLNDRVKSGAVRTGSVVQLIEYICSTVQNHKIIVVLNMETIIPECEIIGNPNKHTESGTMAHNPVSNGISQHPAQSFY
;
A
#
# COMPACT_ATOMS: atom_id res chain seq x y z
N MET A 1 -4.13 22.33 11.69
CA MET A 1 -3.12 22.51 10.62
C MET A 1 -3.28 21.35 9.64
N PRO A 2 -3.12 21.57 8.32
CA PRO A 2 -3.16 20.46 7.36
C PRO A 2 -1.97 19.52 7.62
N VAL A 3 -2.24 18.22 7.58
CA VAL A 3 -1.23 17.18 7.78
C VAL A 3 -0.68 16.81 6.41
N ASN A 4 0.62 17.00 6.21
CA ASN A 4 1.29 16.65 4.96
C ASN A 4 2.03 15.33 5.14
N LEU A 5 1.55 14.29 4.46
CA LEU A 5 2.28 13.02 4.37
C LEU A 5 3.54 13.18 3.51
N THR A 6 4.52 12.30 3.69
CA THR A 6 5.74 12.34 2.89
C THR A 6 5.43 12.00 1.45
N SER A 7 5.45 13.01 0.57
CA SER A 7 5.23 12.83 -0.85
C SER A 7 6.24 11.83 -1.43
N ASN A 8 5.76 10.93 -2.28
CA ASN A 8 6.58 9.87 -2.89
C ASN A 8 7.23 8.91 -1.88
N GLY A 9 6.73 8.85 -0.65
CA GLY A 9 7.27 7.98 0.40
C GLY A 9 7.19 6.50 0.01
N ILE A 10 6.06 6.04 -0.52
CA ILE A 10 5.90 4.61 -0.89
C ILE A 10 6.78 4.24 -2.09
N PRO A 11 6.73 4.93 -3.23
CA PRO A 11 7.58 4.59 -4.37
C PRO A 11 9.07 4.65 -4.04
N ALA A 12 9.51 5.62 -3.21
CA ALA A 12 10.90 5.71 -2.76
C ALA A 12 11.34 4.45 -2.00
N ILE A 13 10.55 4.01 -1.00
CA ILE A 13 10.82 2.77 -0.26
C ILE A 13 10.91 1.57 -1.20
N LEU A 14 9.95 1.44 -2.13
CA LEU A 14 9.91 0.32 -3.07
C LEU A 14 11.06 0.36 -4.08
N SER A 15 11.62 1.53 -4.36
CA SER A 15 12.83 1.70 -5.18
C SER A 15 14.14 1.39 -4.44
N GLY A 16 14.08 1.19 -3.13
CA GLY A 16 15.23 0.83 -2.29
C GLY A 16 15.68 1.92 -1.32
N ASP A 17 14.99 3.07 -1.25
CA ASP A 17 15.31 4.10 -0.26
C ASP A 17 14.72 3.75 1.11
N ILE A 18 15.54 3.12 1.93
CA ILE A 18 15.23 2.71 3.30
C ILE A 18 15.85 3.62 4.37
N ASN A 19 16.46 4.75 3.97
CA ASN A 19 17.16 5.64 4.91
C ASN A 19 16.28 6.82 5.35
N SER A 20 15.11 6.99 4.73
CA SER A 20 14.16 8.04 5.10
C SER A 20 13.29 7.64 6.30
N LYS A 21 12.62 8.63 6.90
CA LYS A 21 11.61 8.42 7.96
C LYS A 21 10.25 8.93 7.49
N PRO A 22 9.61 8.25 6.53
CA PRO A 22 8.43 8.74 5.87
C PRO A 22 7.22 8.79 6.82
N LEU A 23 6.46 9.87 6.71
CA LEU A 23 5.18 10.07 7.38
C LEU A 23 4.06 9.55 6.47
N LEU A 24 3.39 8.48 6.89
CA LEU A 24 2.40 7.74 6.10
C LEU A 24 1.10 7.59 6.90
N GLN A 25 -0.02 7.41 6.21
CA GLN A 25 -1.30 7.10 6.83
C GLN A 25 -1.62 5.61 6.74
N ILE A 26 -2.19 5.05 7.81
CA ILE A 26 -2.73 3.69 7.83
C ILE A 26 -4.19 3.73 7.38
N LEU A 27 -4.51 3.08 6.27
CA LEU A 27 -5.88 3.01 5.73
C LEU A 27 -6.64 1.75 6.16
N GLU A 28 -5.92 0.67 6.47
CA GLU A 28 -6.53 -0.58 6.92
C GLU A 28 -5.55 -1.34 7.83
N ILE A 29 -6.09 -2.01 8.84
CA ILE A 29 -5.38 -2.97 9.69
C ILE A 29 -6.18 -4.27 9.70
N LYS A 30 -5.53 -5.38 9.35
CA LYS A 30 -6.16 -6.70 9.32
C LYS A 30 -5.30 -7.76 9.99
N LEU A 31 -5.85 -8.47 10.98
CA LEU A 31 -5.23 -9.66 11.54
C LEU A 31 -5.34 -10.80 10.51
N ILE A 32 -4.21 -11.30 10.02
CA ILE A 32 -4.16 -12.33 8.96
C ILE A 32 -3.77 -13.71 9.47
N ASN A 33 -3.18 -13.79 10.66
CA ASN A 33 -2.91 -15.05 11.34
C ASN A 33 -3.00 -14.80 12.85
N SER A 34 -4.03 -15.34 13.49
CA SER A 34 -4.26 -15.15 14.93
C SER A 34 -3.26 -15.91 15.81
N ALA A 35 -2.78 -17.08 15.37
CA ALA A 35 -1.83 -17.88 16.14
C ALA A 35 -0.44 -17.24 16.22
N GLN A 36 -0.04 -16.52 15.18
CA GLN A 36 1.23 -15.79 15.11
C GLN A 36 1.06 -14.27 15.31
N GLU A 37 -0.16 -13.82 15.60
CA GLU A 37 -0.54 -12.41 15.72
C GLU A 37 0.02 -11.52 14.59
N ARG A 38 -0.13 -11.97 13.34
CA ARG A 38 0.38 -11.21 12.18
C ARG A 38 -0.66 -10.21 11.71
N TYR A 39 -0.33 -8.92 11.81
CA TYR A 39 -1.13 -7.84 11.27
C TYR A 39 -0.60 -7.39 9.90
N ARG A 40 -1.51 -7.25 8.95
CA ARG A 40 -1.30 -6.60 7.66
C ARG A 40 -1.83 -5.18 7.73
N LEU A 41 -1.08 -4.25 7.16
CA LEU A 41 -1.46 -2.84 7.04
C LEU A 41 -1.59 -2.47 5.57
N ILE A 42 -2.46 -1.50 5.28
CA ILE A 42 -2.42 -0.74 4.03
C ILE A 42 -1.91 0.67 4.37
N LEU A 43 -0.74 1.02 3.87
CA LEU A 43 -0.12 2.33 4.06
C LEU A 43 -0.42 3.24 2.87
N SER A 44 -0.46 4.55 3.11
CA SER A 44 -0.68 5.59 2.10
C SER A 44 0.29 6.75 2.28
N ASP A 45 0.80 7.28 1.17
CA ASP A 45 1.62 8.51 1.12
C ASP A 45 0.84 9.70 0.54
N SER A 46 -0.50 9.63 0.57
CA SER A 46 -1.51 10.52 -0.06
C SER A 46 -1.79 10.28 -1.55
N VAL A 47 -0.93 9.56 -2.26
CA VAL A 47 -1.07 9.30 -3.72
C VAL A 47 -1.04 7.80 -4.03
N SER A 48 -0.12 7.08 -3.42
CA SER A 48 0.05 5.63 -3.55
C SER A 48 -0.41 4.94 -2.28
N THR A 49 -0.88 3.70 -2.42
CA THR A 49 -1.08 2.76 -1.32
C THR A 49 -0.23 1.52 -1.53
N HIS A 50 0.26 0.94 -0.44
CA HIS A 50 1.01 -0.31 -0.50
C HIS A 50 0.78 -1.18 0.72
N GLN A 51 0.91 -2.49 0.52
CA GLN A 51 0.76 -3.45 1.60
C GLN A 51 2.02 -3.49 2.47
N ALA A 52 1.81 -3.50 3.79
CA ALA A 52 2.86 -3.70 4.77
C ALA A 52 2.50 -4.80 5.78
N MET A 53 3.51 -5.36 6.43
CA MET A 53 3.37 -6.23 7.58
C MET A 53 3.94 -5.55 8.82
N LEU A 54 3.19 -5.63 9.91
CA LEU A 54 3.65 -5.15 11.21
C LEU A 54 4.50 -6.24 11.88
N ALA A 55 5.68 -5.88 12.37
CA ALA A 55 6.47 -6.77 13.22
C ALA A 55 5.72 -7.08 14.52
N THR A 56 5.80 -8.32 14.98
CA THR A 56 5.03 -8.79 16.15
C THR A 56 5.34 -8.00 17.42
N GLN A 57 6.55 -7.44 17.54
CA GLN A 57 6.95 -6.55 18.64
C GLN A 57 6.12 -5.26 18.73
N LEU A 58 5.44 -4.87 17.65
CA LEU A 58 4.58 -3.69 17.61
C LEU A 58 3.09 -4.02 17.77
N ASN A 59 2.72 -5.30 17.93
CA ASN A 59 1.32 -5.73 18.04
C ASN A 59 0.56 -5.03 19.17
N ASP A 60 1.22 -4.79 20.30
CA ASP A 60 0.62 -4.13 21.45
C ASP A 60 0.15 -2.70 21.12
N ARG A 61 0.78 -2.02 20.15
CA ARG A 61 0.32 -0.71 19.69
C ARG A 61 -1.02 -0.78 18.96
N VAL A 62 -1.27 -1.86 18.23
CA VAL A 62 -2.57 -2.12 17.60
C VAL A 62 -3.61 -2.51 18.66
N LYS A 63 -3.25 -3.44 19.56
CA LYS A 63 -4.16 -3.93 20.62
C LYS A 63 -4.59 -2.85 21.60
N SER A 64 -3.67 -1.95 21.97
CA SER A 64 -3.95 -0.79 22.82
C SER A 64 -4.71 0.32 22.09
N GLY A 65 -4.86 0.24 20.77
CA GLY A 65 -5.45 1.29 19.94
C GLY A 65 -4.56 2.52 19.76
N ALA A 66 -3.30 2.49 20.20
CA ALA A 66 -2.33 3.56 19.92
C ALA A 66 -2.02 3.70 18.43
N VAL A 67 -2.24 2.62 17.67
CA VAL A 67 -2.19 2.55 16.21
C VAL A 67 -3.51 1.94 15.74
N ARG A 68 -4.21 2.64 14.86
CA ARG A 68 -5.52 2.23 14.33
C ARG A 68 -5.69 2.67 12.87
N THR A 69 -6.76 2.23 12.23
CA THR A 69 -7.16 2.77 10.93
C THR A 69 -7.35 4.28 11.03
N GLY A 70 -6.82 5.03 10.06
CA GLY A 70 -6.80 6.49 10.06
C GLY A 70 -5.58 7.10 10.75
N SER A 71 -4.77 6.32 11.49
CA SER A 71 -3.55 6.85 12.13
C SER A 71 -2.55 7.35 11.11
N VAL A 72 -1.89 8.47 11.43
CA VAL A 72 -0.69 8.94 10.73
C VAL A 72 0.53 8.54 11.54
N VAL A 73 1.41 7.77 10.91
CA VAL A 73 2.59 7.17 11.53
C VAL A 73 3.86 7.59 10.80
N GLN A 74 4.92 7.85 11.55
CA GLN A 74 6.26 8.00 11.00
C GLN A 74 6.98 6.66 11.10
N LEU A 75 7.39 6.10 9.95
CA LEU A 75 8.24 4.90 9.98
C LEU A 75 9.64 5.30 10.45
N ILE A 76 10.15 4.59 11.45
CA ILE A 76 11.47 4.85 12.05
C ILE A 76 12.47 3.78 11.61
N GLU A 77 12.05 2.52 11.64
CA GLU A 77 12.82 1.38 11.14
C GLU A 77 11.91 0.46 10.35
N TYR A 78 12.33 0.11 9.15
CA TYR A 78 11.58 -0.75 8.27
C TYR A 78 12.51 -1.37 7.24
N ILE A 79 12.07 -2.47 6.64
CA ILE A 79 12.74 -3.10 5.51
C ILE A 79 11.76 -3.28 4.36
N CYS A 80 12.28 -3.32 3.14
CA CYS A 80 11.53 -3.75 1.98
C CYS A 80 12.00 -5.17 1.60
N SER A 81 11.08 -6.13 1.55
CA SER A 81 11.38 -7.52 1.20
C SER A 81 10.52 -7.97 0.02
N THR A 82 11.09 -8.77 -0.87
CA THR A 82 10.37 -9.32 -2.01
C THR A 82 9.93 -10.75 -1.69
N VAL A 83 8.62 -11.01 -1.72
CA VAL A 83 8.02 -12.33 -1.52
C VAL A 83 7.21 -12.69 -2.76
N GLN A 84 7.54 -13.81 -3.42
CA GLN A 84 6.86 -14.26 -4.64
C GLN A 84 6.76 -13.15 -5.72
N ASN A 85 7.85 -12.41 -5.93
CA ASN A 85 7.91 -11.30 -6.88
C ASN A 85 7.03 -10.08 -6.53
N HIS A 86 6.54 -10.00 -5.29
CA HIS A 86 5.84 -8.83 -4.75
C HIS A 86 6.65 -8.20 -3.61
N LYS A 87 6.95 -6.91 -3.71
CA LYS A 87 7.58 -6.15 -2.61
C LYS A 87 6.59 -5.93 -1.47
N ILE A 88 7.04 -6.12 -0.24
CA ILE A 88 6.28 -5.90 0.99
C ILE A 88 7.16 -5.08 1.93
N ILE A 89 6.57 -4.04 2.52
CA ILE A 89 7.22 -3.26 3.57
C ILE A 89 6.99 -3.99 4.89
N VAL A 90 8.05 -4.27 5.64
CA VAL A 90 7.97 -4.81 7.00
C VAL A 90 8.33 -3.68 7.97
N VAL A 91 7.35 -3.28 8.78
CA VAL A 91 7.52 -2.19 9.75
C VAL A 91 8.10 -2.76 11.04
N LEU A 92 9.32 -2.36 11.38
CA LEU A 92 10.05 -2.81 12.57
C LEU A 92 9.87 -1.85 13.73
N ASN A 93 9.82 -0.55 13.43
CA ASN A 93 9.56 0.51 14.41
C ASN A 93 8.85 1.71 13.76
N MET A 94 7.92 2.33 14.49
CA MET A 94 7.18 3.52 14.05
C MET A 94 6.64 4.32 15.23
N GLU A 95 6.37 5.61 15.00
CA GLU A 95 5.72 6.50 15.95
C GLU A 95 4.36 6.98 15.42
N THR A 96 3.33 6.98 16.27
CA THR A 96 2.04 7.58 15.93
C THR A 96 2.11 9.07 16.15
N ILE A 97 2.00 9.85 15.06
CA ILE A 97 1.98 11.31 15.11
C ILE A 97 0.56 11.83 15.29
N ILE A 98 -0.40 11.17 14.63
CA ILE A 98 -1.84 11.49 14.72
C ILE A 98 -2.60 10.19 14.94
N PRO A 99 -3.37 10.07 16.04
CA PRO A 99 -4.08 8.83 16.35
C PRO A 99 -5.10 8.45 15.27
N GLU A 100 -5.79 9.43 14.70
CA GLU A 100 -6.85 9.20 13.73
C GLU A 100 -7.15 10.49 12.94
N CYS A 101 -7.30 10.37 11.63
CA CYS A 101 -7.81 11.43 10.77
C CYS A 101 -8.51 10.84 9.53
N GLU A 102 -9.25 11.67 8.82
CA GLU A 102 -9.81 11.32 7.51
C GLU A 102 -8.71 10.94 6.51
N ILE A 103 -9.07 10.20 5.46
CA ILE A 103 -8.14 9.79 4.41
C ILE A 103 -7.54 11.05 3.77
N ILE A 104 -6.21 11.13 3.77
CA ILE A 104 -5.47 12.25 3.21
C ILE A 104 -5.16 11.94 1.73
N GLY A 105 -5.53 12.86 0.85
CA GLY A 105 -5.28 12.74 -0.59
C GLY A 105 -6.28 11.83 -1.30
N ASN A 106 -5.84 11.20 -2.39
CA ASN A 106 -6.70 10.31 -3.18
C ASN A 106 -5.90 9.08 -3.60
N PRO A 107 -5.60 8.19 -2.64
CA PRO A 107 -4.50 7.25 -2.79
C PRO A 107 -4.94 6.01 -3.58
N ASN A 108 -4.15 5.62 -4.57
CA ASN A 108 -4.40 4.49 -5.47
C ASN A 108 -3.40 3.36 -5.22
N LYS A 109 -3.76 2.11 -5.54
CA LYS A 109 -2.82 0.99 -5.41
C LYS A 109 -1.57 1.25 -6.24
N HIS A 110 -0.38 1.13 -5.63
CA HIS A 110 0.86 1.26 -6.35
C HIS A 110 1.03 0.05 -7.28
N THR A 111 0.88 0.27 -8.59
CA THR A 111 1.18 -0.74 -9.60
C THR A 111 2.68 -0.66 -9.88
N GLU A 112 3.44 -1.63 -9.40
CA GLU A 112 4.83 -1.80 -9.83
C GLU A 112 4.77 -2.14 -11.33
N SER A 113 5.03 -1.16 -12.19
CA SER A 113 5.03 -1.34 -13.65
C SER A 113 6.17 -2.29 -14.06
N GLY A 114 5.91 -3.59 -13.97
CA GLY A 114 6.56 -4.56 -14.84
C GLY A 114 6.08 -4.30 -16.26
N THR A 115 7.01 -3.96 -17.15
CA THR A 115 6.78 -3.82 -18.58
C THR A 115 6.01 -5.02 -19.13
N MET A 116 4.72 -4.86 -19.43
CA MET A 116 3.99 -5.71 -20.37
C MET A 116 3.06 -4.79 -21.17
N ALA A 117 3.16 -4.96 -22.49
CA ALA A 117 2.66 -4.06 -23.52
C ALA A 117 1.18 -3.70 -23.39
N HIS A 118 0.92 -2.42 -23.66
CA HIS A 118 -0.40 -1.93 -24.02
C HIS A 118 -0.81 -2.58 -25.35
N ASN A 119 -1.91 -3.33 -25.35
CA ASN A 119 -2.87 -3.29 -26.46
C ASN A 119 -4.20 -3.88 -25.99
N PRO A 120 -5.26 -3.08 -26.08
CA PRO A 120 -6.36 -3.53 -26.91
C PRO A 120 -6.70 -2.40 -27.88
N VAL A 121 -6.33 -2.57 -29.16
CA VAL A 121 -7.05 -1.88 -30.22
C VAL A 121 -8.42 -2.54 -30.30
N SER A 122 -9.41 -1.85 -29.75
CA SER A 122 -10.80 -2.04 -30.11
C SER A 122 -11.12 -0.99 -31.17
N ASN A 123 -11.49 -1.43 -32.37
CA ASN A 123 -12.31 -0.65 -33.29
C ASN A 123 -12.98 -1.61 -34.27
N GLY A 124 -14.31 -1.63 -34.23
CA GLY A 124 -15.16 -2.50 -35.04
C GLY A 124 -15.56 -1.90 -36.39
N ILE A 125 -16.71 -2.42 -36.87
CA ILE A 125 -17.49 -2.08 -38.08
C ILE A 125 -17.03 -2.97 -39.27
N SER A 126 -17.84 -3.81 -39.96
CA SER A 126 -19.28 -3.84 -40.19
C SER A 126 -19.75 -5.18 -40.81
N GLN A 127 -21.03 -5.49 -40.59
CA GLN A 127 -22.02 -6.01 -41.55
C GLN A 127 -21.93 -7.46 -42.12
N HIS A 128 -22.96 -8.25 -41.76
CA HIS A 128 -23.61 -9.29 -42.58
C HIS A 128 -24.01 -8.73 -43.97
N PRO A 129 -24.24 -9.53 -45.05
CA PRO A 129 -25.09 -10.73 -45.02
C PRO A 129 -24.71 -11.93 -45.93
N ALA A 130 -25.47 -13.02 -45.74
CA ALA A 130 -25.99 -13.96 -46.75
C ALA A 130 -25.09 -15.04 -47.45
N GLN A 131 -25.51 -16.29 -47.18
CA GLN A 131 -25.94 -17.33 -48.15
C GLN A 131 -24.98 -18.42 -48.68
N SER A 132 -25.52 -19.65 -48.49
CA SER A 132 -25.55 -20.84 -49.34
C SER A 132 -24.34 -21.77 -49.47
N PHE A 133 -24.57 -22.99 -48.96
CA PHE A 133 -24.42 -24.30 -49.62
C PHE A 133 -23.24 -24.47 -50.59
N TYR A 134 -22.25 -25.27 -50.21
CA TYR A 134 -22.16 -26.69 -50.53
C TYR A 134 -21.15 -27.38 -49.60
#